data_AF-A0A3N5HDC0-F1
#
_entry.id   AF-A0A3N5HDC0-F1
#
_cell.length_a   1.000
_cell.length_b   1.000
_cell.length_c   1.000
_cell.angle_alpha   90.00
_cell.angle_beta   90.00
_cell.angle_gamma   90.00
#
_symmetry.space_group_name_H-M   'P 1'
#
loop_
_entity.id
_entity.type
_entity.pdbx_description
1 polymer ?
#
loop_
_entity_poly.entity_id
_entity_poly.type
_entity_poly.pdbx_seq_one_letter_code
_entity_poly.pdbx_strand_id
1 'polypeptide(L)'
;MARVSAATRDVLSAVSRLPLHAVVELRSPDGREVFLLGETHVKTRRAAGICRQAVQDFSLRGVERLQRDQVFAGRLLGALLGTTRGALQLFSGGRLAGSTIEVALDLPEGNTVELERSGRVPFGLHAGAAYLAVYMGLVLPALLLLPWWGTIASLRPLRVTVKLLGLHLYALPIAYVFRERPWASAIQPLLAILTVRDALLADGIRRMVATHPAQPALVIVGRAHVRGLVARLLEHGFRRADPGVQGSSASKRGSGHRSRAAS
;
A
#
# COMPACT_ATOMS: atom_id res chain seq x y z
N MET A 1 13.65 3.37 24.73
CA MET A 1 13.10 3.10 23.39
C MET A 1 13.32 4.31 22.51
N ALA A 2 13.90 4.14 21.33
CA ALA A 2 14.04 5.23 20.37
C ALA A 2 12.66 5.70 19.92
N ARG A 3 12.41 7.01 20.00
CA ARG A 3 11.19 7.64 19.50
C ARG A 3 11.48 8.32 18.19
N VAL A 4 10.49 8.39 17.32
CA VAL A 4 10.58 9.16 16.09
C VAL A 4 10.67 10.66 16.41
N SER A 5 11.53 11.38 15.68
CA SER A 5 11.74 12.82 15.87
C SER A 5 10.48 13.63 15.53
N ALA A 6 10.38 14.85 16.07
CA ALA A 6 9.28 15.76 15.71
C ALA A 6 9.27 16.08 14.20
N ALA A 7 10.45 16.31 13.61
CA ALA A 7 10.60 16.57 12.18
C ALA A 7 10.06 15.42 11.32
N THR A 8 10.38 14.17 11.69
CA THR A 8 9.89 12.99 10.97
C THR A 8 8.37 12.84 11.09
N ARG A 9 7.79 13.17 12.26
CA ARG A 9 6.32 13.19 12.43
C ARG A 9 5.66 14.28 11.58
N ASP A 10 6.29 15.43 11.43
CA ASP A 10 5.79 16.50 10.55
C ASP A 10 5.79 16.06 9.08
N VAL A 11 6.85 15.36 8.64
CA VAL A 11 6.91 14.76 7.30
C VAL A 11 5.79 13.74 7.11
N LEU A 12 5.57 12.82 8.06
CA LEU A 12 4.48 11.84 7.99
C LEU A 12 3.09 12.51 8.01
N SER A 13 2.92 13.59 8.78
CA SER A 13 1.71 14.41 8.76
C SER A 13 1.49 15.04 7.38
N ALA A 14 2.54 15.57 6.75
CA ALA A 14 2.47 16.08 5.38
C ALA A 14 2.09 15.00 4.37
N VAL A 15 2.63 13.78 4.51
CA VAL A 15 2.27 12.63 3.67
C VAL A 15 0.80 12.25 3.83
N SER A 16 0.27 12.25 5.05
CA SER A 16 -1.14 11.90 5.31
C SER A 16 -2.14 12.85 4.65
N ARG A 17 -1.72 14.09 4.36
CA ARG A 17 -2.52 15.12 3.66
C ARG A 17 -2.44 14.99 2.14
N LEU A 18 -1.57 14.14 1.60
CA LEU A 18 -1.49 13.94 0.15
C LEU A 18 -2.69 13.13 -0.35
N PRO A 19 -3.24 13.47 -1.53
CA PRO A 19 -4.28 12.66 -2.14
C PRO A 19 -3.76 11.24 -2.37
N LEU A 20 -4.62 10.25 -2.15
CA LEU A 20 -4.29 8.84 -2.34
C LEU A 20 -3.20 8.26 -1.41
N HIS A 21 -2.82 8.97 -0.34
CA HIS A 21 -1.92 8.46 0.69
C HIS A 21 -2.66 8.28 2.03
N ALA A 22 -2.17 7.36 2.85
CA ALA A 22 -2.65 7.14 4.20
C ALA A 22 -1.45 6.88 5.10
N VAL A 23 -1.48 7.44 6.30
CA VAL A 23 -0.51 7.14 7.35
C VAL A 23 -1.29 6.64 8.55
N VAL A 24 -0.90 5.48 9.08
CA VAL A 24 -1.46 4.93 10.32
C VAL A 24 -0.33 4.68 11.29
N GLU A 25 -0.41 5.29 12.46
CA GLU A 25 0.52 5.07 13.56
C GLU A 25 0.01 3.94 14.45
N LEU A 26 0.85 2.93 14.64
CA LEU A 26 0.62 1.78 15.49
C LEU A 26 1.72 1.66 16.53
N ARG A 27 1.38 1.02 17.64
CA ARG A 27 2.34 0.48 18.61
C ARG A 27 2.33 -1.04 18.54
N SER A 28 3.50 -1.64 18.41
CA SER A 28 3.67 -3.09 18.52
C SER A 28 3.37 -3.58 19.95
N PRO A 29 3.16 -4.90 20.14
CA PRO A 29 2.90 -5.47 21.47
C PRO A 29 3.96 -5.14 22.53
N ASP A 30 5.21 -4.94 22.12
CA ASP A 30 6.32 -4.55 22.98
C ASP A 30 6.53 -3.02 23.08
N GLY A 31 5.61 -2.22 22.53
CA GLY A 31 5.53 -0.76 22.74
C GLY A 31 6.24 0.11 21.70
N ARG A 32 6.72 -0.44 20.58
CA ARG A 32 7.47 0.29 19.56
C ARG A 32 6.56 0.97 18.54
N GLU A 33 7.01 2.12 18.05
CA GLU A 33 6.29 2.88 17.02
C GLU A 33 6.47 2.21 15.65
N VAL A 34 5.36 1.92 14.99
CA VAL A 34 5.29 1.36 13.64
C VAL A 34 4.35 2.23 12.80
N PHE A 35 4.86 2.81 11.74
CA PHE A 35 4.10 3.68 10.83
C PHE A 35 3.77 2.92 9.56
N LEU A 36 2.50 2.78 9.24
CA LEU A 36 2.06 2.24 7.94
C LEU A 36 1.87 3.40 6.97
N LEU A 37 2.72 3.48 5.95
CA LEU A 37 2.58 4.36 4.80
C LEU A 37 1.86 3.61 3.67
N GLY A 38 0.57 3.89 3.53
CA GLY A 38 -0.25 3.43 2.42
C GLY A 38 -0.19 4.36 1.23
N GLU A 39 0.23 3.87 0.07
CA GLU A 39 0.35 4.68 -1.14
C GLU A 39 -0.27 4.04 -2.37
N THR A 40 -0.67 4.86 -3.35
CA THR A 40 -0.94 4.36 -4.69
C THR A 40 0.35 4.26 -5.48
N HIS A 41 0.47 3.23 -6.33
CA HIS A 41 1.64 3.04 -7.19
C HIS A 41 1.88 4.18 -8.19
N VAL A 42 0.90 5.07 -8.37
CA VAL A 42 0.99 6.25 -9.23
C VAL A 42 0.94 7.49 -8.36
N LYS A 43 1.99 8.33 -8.43
CA LYS A 43 2.10 9.58 -7.67
C LYS A 43 2.87 10.64 -8.44
N THR A 44 2.63 11.90 -8.10
CA THR A 44 3.35 13.05 -8.67
C THR A 44 4.78 13.13 -8.13
N ARG A 45 5.68 13.82 -8.83
CA ARG A 45 7.05 14.07 -8.35
C ARG A 45 7.10 14.73 -6.97
N ARG A 46 6.21 15.68 -6.69
CA ARG A 46 6.12 16.34 -5.38
C ARG A 46 5.77 15.33 -4.28
N ALA A 47 4.75 14.51 -4.50
CA ALA A 47 4.37 13.46 -3.54
C ALA A 47 5.52 12.46 -3.32
N ALA A 48 6.22 12.07 -4.39
CA ALA A 48 7.38 11.18 -4.29
C ALA A 48 8.54 11.80 -3.50
N GLY A 49 8.79 13.10 -3.63
CA GLY A 49 9.80 13.81 -2.82
C GLY A 49 9.52 13.76 -1.33
N ILE A 50 8.27 14.03 -0.93
CA ILE A 50 7.86 13.97 0.49
C ILE A 50 7.93 12.52 1.01
N CYS A 51 7.46 11.55 0.21
CA CYS A 51 7.54 10.14 0.60
C CYS A 51 9.01 9.68 0.73
N ARG A 52 9.91 10.15 -0.13
CA ARG A 52 11.35 9.85 -0.04
C ARG A 52 11.94 10.36 1.27
N GLN A 53 11.63 11.59 1.66
CA GLN A 53 12.04 12.15 2.95
C GLN A 53 11.55 11.28 4.11
N ALA A 54 10.27 10.88 4.08
CA ALA A 54 9.71 9.99 5.08
C ALA A 54 10.46 8.65 5.16
N VAL A 55 10.88 8.08 4.03
CA VAL A 55 11.64 6.81 4.02
C VAL A 55 13.05 6.97 4.55
N GLN A 56 13.73 8.07 4.22
CA GLN A 56 15.11 8.34 4.63
C GLN A 56 15.27 8.50 6.15
N ASP A 57 14.23 8.99 6.82
CA ASP A 57 14.23 9.19 8.27
C ASP A 57 14.15 7.90 9.10
N PHE A 58 13.89 6.75 8.47
CA PHE A 58 13.75 5.46 9.17
C PHE A 58 14.88 4.51 8.82
N SER A 59 15.56 4.02 9.86
CA SER A 59 16.59 2.99 9.74
C SER A 59 16.03 1.58 9.57
N LEU A 60 14.76 1.34 9.92
CA LEU A 60 14.05 0.07 9.72
C LEU A 60 12.83 0.29 8.84
N ARG A 61 12.81 -0.38 7.68
CA ARG A 61 11.77 -0.23 6.67
C ARG A 61 11.22 -1.60 6.28
N GLY A 62 9.90 -1.72 6.27
CA GLY A 62 9.20 -2.86 5.68
C GLY A 62 8.62 -2.48 4.34
N VAL A 63 8.80 -3.29 3.31
CA VAL A 63 8.21 -3.03 1.99
C VAL A 63 7.31 -4.17 1.54
N GLU A 64 6.17 -3.79 0.96
CA GLU A 64 5.35 -4.70 0.17
C GLU A 64 6.11 -5.09 -1.11
N ARG A 65 6.33 -6.40 -1.31
CA ARG A 65 6.93 -6.92 -2.54
C ARG A 65 6.42 -8.32 -2.84
N LEU A 66 5.54 -8.40 -3.84
CA LEU A 66 5.05 -9.68 -4.34
C LEU A 66 6.21 -10.50 -4.90
N GLN A 67 6.35 -11.74 -4.44
CA GLN A 67 7.37 -12.70 -4.89
C GLN A 67 7.01 -13.26 -6.28
N ARG A 68 7.11 -12.43 -7.32
CA ARG A 68 6.59 -12.70 -8.69
C ARG A 68 7.08 -14.02 -9.28
N ASP A 69 8.30 -14.45 -8.96
CA ASP A 69 8.87 -15.70 -9.45
C ASP A 69 8.25 -16.95 -8.83
N GLN A 70 7.58 -16.80 -7.68
CA GLN A 70 6.96 -17.91 -6.94
C GLN A 70 5.44 -17.95 -7.14
N VAL A 71 4.84 -16.89 -7.70
CA VAL A 71 3.39 -16.79 -7.94
C VAL A 71 3.09 -17.25 -9.38
N PHE A 72 2.06 -18.06 -9.54
CA PHE A 72 1.60 -18.50 -10.87
C PHE A 72 1.16 -17.28 -11.69
N ALA A 73 1.61 -17.18 -12.94
CA ALA A 73 1.48 -16.00 -13.79
C ALA A 73 2.11 -14.71 -13.23
N GLY A 74 2.91 -14.77 -12.15
CA GLY A 74 3.49 -13.59 -11.49
C GLY A 74 4.47 -12.82 -12.38
N ARG A 75 5.27 -13.52 -13.20
CA ARG A 75 6.15 -12.88 -14.21
C ARG A 75 5.35 -12.15 -15.29
N LEU A 76 4.34 -12.82 -15.85
CA LEU A 76 3.45 -12.23 -16.86
C LEU A 76 2.75 -10.99 -16.31
N LEU A 77 2.19 -11.10 -15.11
CA LEU A 77 1.56 -9.97 -14.43
C LEU A 77 2.56 -8.83 -14.16
N GLY A 78 3.79 -9.16 -13.76
CA GLY A 78 4.88 -8.20 -13.61
C GLY A 78 5.16 -7.42 -14.90
N ALA A 79 5.24 -8.11 -16.04
CA ALA A 79 5.42 -7.49 -17.34
C ALA A 79 4.22 -6.59 -17.71
N LEU A 80 2.99 -7.09 -17.57
CA LEU A 80 1.76 -6.32 -17.87
C LEU A 80 1.65 -5.05 -17.04
N LEU A 81 1.94 -5.13 -15.73
CA LEU A 81 1.96 -3.97 -14.84
C LEU A 81 3.07 -2.99 -15.22
N GLY A 82 4.26 -3.50 -15.57
CA GLY A 82 5.38 -2.69 -16.05
C GLY A 82 5.04 -1.91 -17.32
N THR A 83 4.48 -2.58 -18.33
CA THR A 83 4.01 -1.95 -19.58
C THR A 83 2.94 -0.90 -19.32
N THR A 84 1.95 -1.21 -18.48
CA THR A 84 0.88 -0.27 -18.13
C THR A 84 1.44 0.97 -17.43
N ARG A 85 2.36 0.78 -16.49
CA ARG A 85 3.04 1.88 -15.80
C ARG A 85 3.86 2.73 -16.77
N GLY A 86 4.61 2.11 -17.68
CA GLY A 86 5.39 2.81 -18.71
C GLY A 86 4.51 3.64 -19.64
N ALA A 87 3.38 3.07 -20.08
CA ALA A 87 2.40 3.78 -20.88
C ALA A 87 1.81 5.00 -20.13
N LEU A 88 1.40 4.81 -18.86
CA LEU A 88 0.91 5.92 -18.03
C LEU A 88 1.98 7.01 -17.85
N GLN A 89 3.24 6.63 -17.64
CA GLN A 89 4.33 7.58 -17.51
C GLN A 89 4.54 8.38 -18.81
N LEU A 90 4.50 7.71 -19.96
CA LEU A 90 4.57 8.33 -21.28
C LEU A 90 3.41 9.32 -21.50
N PHE A 91 2.15 8.88 -21.31
CA PHE A 91 0.97 9.72 -21.49
C PHE A 91 0.90 10.88 -20.48
N SER A 92 1.51 10.74 -19.30
CA SER A 92 1.61 11.81 -18.31
C SER A 92 2.70 12.86 -18.61
N GLY A 93 3.45 12.72 -19.71
CA GLY A 93 4.61 13.56 -20.00
C GLY A 93 5.72 13.45 -18.95
N GLY A 94 5.91 12.26 -18.35
CA GLY A 94 6.91 12.02 -17.32
C GLY A 94 6.65 12.72 -15.98
N ARG A 95 5.42 13.20 -15.72
CA ARG A 95 5.04 13.86 -14.45
C ARG A 95 4.83 12.87 -13.30
N LEU A 96 4.67 11.59 -13.62
CA LEU A 96 4.60 10.49 -12.65
C LEU A 96 5.99 10.07 -12.19
N ALA A 97 6.11 9.74 -10.90
CA ALA A 97 7.36 9.34 -10.26
C ALA A 97 7.41 7.85 -9.90
N GLY A 98 8.62 7.40 -9.55
CA GLY A 98 8.96 6.06 -9.06
C GLY A 98 8.15 5.62 -7.83
N SER A 99 8.19 4.32 -7.53
CA SER A 99 7.56 3.76 -6.33
C SER A 99 8.37 4.13 -5.09
N THR A 100 7.72 4.43 -3.96
CA THR A 100 8.46 4.67 -2.70
C THR A 100 9.09 3.37 -2.18
N ILE A 101 8.55 2.21 -2.59
CA ILE A 101 9.15 0.89 -2.35
C ILE A 101 10.54 0.79 -3.02
N GLU A 102 10.68 1.24 -4.27
CA GLU A 102 11.97 1.22 -5.00
C GLU A 102 12.99 2.10 -4.26
N VAL A 103 12.58 3.31 -3.86
CA VAL A 103 13.41 4.21 -3.05
C VAL A 103 13.89 3.53 -1.76
N ALA A 104 13.00 2.83 -1.04
CA ALA A 104 13.38 2.16 0.20
C ALA A 104 14.33 0.97 -0.01
N LEU A 105 14.23 0.28 -1.15
CA LEU A 105 15.12 -0.83 -1.52
C LEU A 105 16.51 -0.34 -1.96
N ASP A 106 16.58 0.83 -2.58
CA ASP A 106 17.83 1.41 -3.11
C ASP A 106 18.63 2.20 -2.05
N LEU A 107 18.10 2.39 -0.84
CA LEU A 107 18.83 3.08 0.23
C LEU A 107 19.97 2.21 0.78
N PRO A 108 21.22 2.72 0.81
CA PRO A 108 22.38 1.94 1.25
C PRO A 108 22.44 1.76 2.77
N GLU A 109 21.81 2.65 3.53
CA GLU A 109 21.86 2.66 4.99
C GLU A 109 20.57 2.14 5.61
N GLY A 110 20.67 1.37 6.69
CA GLY A 110 19.54 0.80 7.43
C GLY A 110 19.11 -0.58 6.91
N ASN A 111 18.01 -1.09 7.45
CA ASN A 111 17.46 -2.42 7.16
C ASN A 111 16.14 -2.27 6.40
N THR A 112 16.10 -2.79 5.17
CA THR A 112 14.86 -2.89 4.38
C THR A 112 14.45 -4.35 4.27
N VAL A 113 13.25 -4.68 4.77
CA VAL A 113 12.72 -6.04 4.84
C VAL A 113 11.55 -6.21 3.88
N GLU A 114 11.63 -7.21 3.00
CA GLU A 114 10.50 -7.63 2.16
C GLU A 114 9.48 -8.40 2.99
N LEU A 115 8.31 -7.80 3.23
CA LEU A 115 7.35 -8.29 4.21
C LEU A 115 6.63 -9.57 3.76
N GLU A 116 6.46 -9.76 2.45
CA GLU A 116 5.70 -10.88 1.88
C GLU A 116 6.56 -12.14 1.67
N ARG A 117 7.84 -12.12 2.06
CA ARG A 117 8.72 -13.28 1.94
C ARG A 117 8.22 -14.40 2.87
N SER A 118 7.83 -15.53 2.27
CA SER A 118 7.31 -16.71 2.95
C SER A 118 7.87 -17.99 2.32
N GLY A 119 7.86 -19.10 3.05
CA GLY A 119 8.34 -20.39 2.54
C GLY A 119 7.41 -21.03 1.51
N ARG A 120 6.13 -20.63 1.49
CA ARG A 120 5.12 -21.13 0.55
C ARG A 120 4.13 -20.03 0.22
N VAL A 121 3.92 -19.81 -1.08
CA VAL A 121 2.89 -18.89 -1.58
C VAL A 121 1.50 -19.51 -1.39
N PRO A 122 0.55 -18.83 -0.72
CA PRO A 122 -0.81 -19.35 -0.57
C PRO A 122 -1.54 -19.45 -1.92
N PHE A 123 -2.34 -20.51 -2.10
CA PHE A 123 -3.07 -20.77 -3.35
C PHE A 123 -3.92 -19.58 -3.83
N GLY A 124 -4.55 -18.85 -2.91
CA GLY A 124 -5.36 -17.67 -3.24
C GLY A 124 -4.59 -16.59 -4.00
N LEU A 125 -3.28 -16.44 -3.77
CA LEU A 125 -2.45 -15.51 -4.54
C LEU A 125 -2.22 -15.97 -5.98
N HIS A 126 -2.06 -17.28 -6.20
CA HIS A 126 -1.95 -17.83 -7.55
C HIS A 126 -3.24 -17.60 -8.33
N ALA A 127 -4.40 -17.90 -7.72
CA ALA A 127 -5.70 -17.70 -8.32
C ALA A 127 -5.98 -16.21 -8.63
N GLY A 128 -5.71 -15.34 -7.66
CA GLY A 128 -5.86 -13.90 -7.83
C GLY A 128 -4.95 -13.34 -8.93
N ALA A 129 -3.67 -13.74 -8.95
CA ALA A 129 -2.71 -13.30 -9.96
C ALA A 129 -3.07 -13.79 -11.37
N ALA A 130 -3.50 -15.05 -11.50
CA ALA A 130 -3.99 -15.61 -12.77
C ALA A 130 -5.19 -14.81 -13.28
N TYR A 131 -6.16 -14.57 -12.40
CA TYR A 131 -7.35 -13.80 -12.72
C TYR A 131 -6.97 -12.37 -13.15
N LEU A 132 -6.11 -11.68 -12.40
CA LEU A 132 -5.66 -10.33 -12.76
C LEU A 132 -4.89 -10.32 -14.09
N ALA A 133 -4.07 -11.33 -14.37
CA ALA A 133 -3.38 -11.46 -15.64
C ALA A 133 -4.36 -11.62 -16.82
N VAL A 134 -5.44 -12.40 -16.66
CA VAL A 134 -6.51 -12.49 -17.66
C VAL A 134 -7.17 -11.13 -17.88
N TYR A 135 -7.46 -10.37 -16.82
CA TYR A 135 -8.05 -9.04 -17.00
C TYR A 135 -7.14 -8.05 -17.71
N MET A 136 -5.89 -7.98 -17.29
CA MET A 136 -4.92 -7.04 -17.86
C MET A 136 -4.49 -7.43 -19.27
N GLY A 137 -4.32 -8.72 -19.54
CA GLY A 137 -3.80 -9.23 -20.81
C GLY A 137 -4.87 -9.49 -21.87
N LEU A 138 -6.11 -9.79 -21.47
CA LEU A 138 -7.19 -10.14 -22.40
C LEU A 138 -8.39 -9.21 -22.29
N VAL A 139 -9.02 -9.10 -21.11
CA VAL A 139 -10.32 -8.43 -20.98
C VAL A 139 -10.20 -6.93 -21.27
N LEU A 140 -9.26 -6.24 -20.63
CA LEU A 140 -9.10 -4.79 -20.78
C LEU A 140 -8.72 -4.40 -22.23
N PRO A 141 -7.72 -5.02 -22.88
CA PRO A 141 -7.44 -4.76 -24.28
C PRO A 141 -8.64 -5.07 -25.19
N ALA A 142 -9.32 -6.19 -24.99
CA ALA A 142 -10.47 -6.57 -25.82
C ALA A 142 -11.67 -5.62 -25.65
N LEU A 143 -11.90 -5.07 -24.45
CA LEU A 143 -12.93 -4.06 -24.22
C LEU A 143 -12.60 -2.74 -24.92
N LEU A 144 -11.32 -2.33 -24.91
CA LEU A 144 -10.87 -1.14 -25.65
C LEU A 144 -11.02 -1.33 -27.16
N LEU A 145 -10.76 -2.55 -27.65
CA LEU A 145 -10.80 -2.87 -29.08
C LEU A 145 -12.18 -3.29 -29.60
N LEU A 146 -13.17 -3.40 -28.70
CA LEU A 146 -14.52 -3.87 -29.01
C LEU A 146 -15.20 -3.15 -30.20
N PRO A 147 -15.06 -1.82 -30.38
CA PRO A 147 -15.65 -1.11 -31.52
C PRO A 147 -15.16 -1.63 -32.89
N TRP A 148 -13.89 -2.05 -32.99
CA TRP A 148 -13.31 -2.52 -34.25
C TRP A 148 -13.54 -4.02 -34.49
N TRP A 149 -13.69 -4.82 -33.44
CA TRP A 149 -13.91 -6.27 -33.55
C TRP A 149 -15.40 -6.66 -33.60
N GLY A 150 -16.29 -5.68 -33.38
CA GLY A 150 -17.74 -5.88 -33.34
C GLY A 150 -18.35 -6.48 -34.61
N THR A 151 -17.67 -6.34 -35.74
CA THR A 151 -18.15 -6.77 -37.06
C THR A 151 -17.72 -8.18 -37.45
N ILE A 152 -16.72 -8.76 -36.76
CA ILE A 152 -16.17 -10.07 -37.10
C ILE A 152 -17.01 -11.17 -36.43
N ALA A 153 -17.76 -11.92 -37.24
CA ALA A 153 -18.69 -12.95 -36.77
C ALA A 153 -18.00 -14.07 -35.98
N SER A 154 -16.81 -14.52 -36.43
CA SER A 154 -16.05 -15.59 -35.78
C SER A 154 -15.57 -15.24 -34.36
N LEU A 155 -15.50 -13.95 -34.00
CA LEU A 155 -15.12 -13.50 -32.66
C LEU A 155 -16.30 -13.42 -31.67
N ARG A 156 -17.52 -13.83 -32.07
CA ARG A 156 -18.71 -13.81 -31.19
C ARG A 156 -18.52 -14.51 -29.84
N PRO A 157 -18.01 -15.76 -29.74
CA PRO A 157 -17.85 -16.41 -28.44
C PRO A 157 -16.87 -15.65 -27.54
N LEU A 158 -15.74 -15.19 -28.08
CA LEU A 158 -14.77 -14.41 -27.33
C LEU A 158 -15.38 -13.11 -26.80
N ARG A 159 -16.19 -12.41 -27.60
CA ARG A 159 -16.90 -11.19 -27.16
C ARG A 159 -17.87 -11.46 -26.03
N VAL A 160 -18.60 -12.59 -26.07
CA VAL A 160 -19.48 -12.99 -24.97
C VAL A 160 -18.66 -13.21 -23.69
N THR A 161 -17.56 -13.96 -23.78
CA THR A 161 -16.65 -14.18 -22.64
C THR A 161 -16.10 -12.88 -22.06
N VAL A 162 -15.59 -11.98 -22.92
CA VAL A 162 -15.06 -10.67 -22.50
C VAL A 162 -16.14 -9.82 -21.84
N LYS A 163 -17.38 -9.82 -22.35
CA LYS A 163 -18.50 -9.11 -21.73
C LYS A 163 -18.89 -9.69 -20.37
N LEU A 164 -18.92 -11.02 -20.23
CA LEU A 164 -19.22 -11.67 -18.96
C LEU A 164 -18.14 -11.39 -17.91
N LEU A 165 -16.85 -11.44 -18.30
CA LEU A 165 -15.74 -11.03 -17.44
C LEU A 165 -15.83 -9.53 -17.11
N GLY A 166 -16.05 -8.67 -18.11
CA GLY A 166 -16.28 -7.24 -17.88
C GLY A 166 -17.43 -6.97 -16.89
N LEU A 167 -18.54 -7.72 -17.00
CA LEU A 167 -19.66 -7.64 -16.07
C LEU A 167 -19.26 -8.09 -14.66
N HIS A 168 -18.44 -9.14 -14.55
CA HIS A 168 -17.94 -9.66 -13.28
C HIS A 168 -17.07 -8.64 -12.52
N LEU A 169 -16.44 -7.66 -13.19
CA LEU A 169 -15.77 -6.54 -12.50
C LEU A 169 -16.72 -5.69 -11.67
N TYR A 170 -17.99 -5.56 -12.05
CA TYR A 170 -18.98 -4.83 -11.25
C TYR A 170 -19.30 -5.52 -9.92
N ALA A 171 -18.91 -6.79 -9.75
CA ALA A 171 -18.97 -7.46 -8.44
C ALA A 171 -17.85 -7.00 -7.49
N LEU A 172 -16.81 -6.30 -7.98
CA LEU A 172 -15.67 -5.88 -7.17
C LEU A 172 -16.04 -4.96 -5.99
N PRO A 173 -16.89 -3.92 -6.14
CA PRO A 173 -17.30 -3.09 -5.01
C PRO A 173 -18.04 -3.90 -3.94
N ILE A 174 -18.96 -4.79 -4.35
CA ILE A 174 -19.71 -5.66 -3.45
C ILE A 174 -18.74 -6.56 -2.68
N ALA A 175 -17.88 -7.26 -3.40
CA ALA A 175 -16.90 -8.14 -2.80
C ALA A 175 -15.96 -7.36 -1.87
N TYR A 176 -15.58 -6.13 -2.23
CA TYR A 176 -14.69 -5.28 -1.43
C TYR A 176 -15.34 -4.89 -0.09
N VAL A 177 -16.64 -4.60 -0.08
CA VAL A 177 -17.39 -4.37 1.17
C VAL A 177 -17.33 -5.61 2.06
N PHE A 178 -17.42 -6.81 1.48
CA PHE A 178 -17.37 -8.07 2.21
C PHE A 178 -15.96 -8.64 2.39
N ARG A 179 -14.89 -7.91 2.07
CA ARG A 179 -13.50 -8.45 2.02
C ARG A 179 -12.99 -9.09 3.32
N GLU A 180 -13.60 -8.78 4.45
CA GLU A 180 -13.29 -9.38 5.76
C GLU A 180 -13.86 -10.80 5.90
N ARG A 181 -14.77 -11.22 5.01
CA ARG A 181 -15.36 -12.55 4.96
C ARG A 181 -14.48 -13.51 4.14
N PRO A 182 -14.27 -14.77 4.60
CA PRO A 182 -13.40 -15.72 3.90
C PRO A 182 -13.88 -16.09 2.49
N TRP A 183 -15.19 -15.97 2.22
CA TRP A 183 -15.80 -16.27 0.92
C TRP A 183 -15.81 -15.10 -0.06
N ALA A 184 -15.36 -13.89 0.33
CA ALA A 184 -15.42 -12.72 -0.55
C ALA A 184 -14.59 -12.89 -1.84
N SER A 185 -13.52 -13.69 -1.78
CA SER A 185 -12.72 -14.07 -2.94
C SER A 185 -13.46 -14.98 -3.93
N ALA A 186 -14.49 -15.70 -3.50
CA ALA A 186 -15.33 -16.49 -4.40
C ALA A 186 -16.23 -15.59 -5.27
N ILE A 187 -16.65 -14.43 -4.75
CA ILE A 187 -17.39 -13.43 -5.54
C ILE A 187 -16.46 -12.70 -6.50
N GLN A 188 -15.24 -12.38 -6.08
CA GLN A 188 -14.29 -11.67 -6.91
C GLN A 188 -12.85 -12.10 -6.59
N PRO A 189 -12.25 -13.01 -7.40
CA PRO A 189 -10.92 -13.56 -7.15
C PRO A 189 -9.81 -12.51 -7.02
N LEU A 190 -9.97 -11.31 -7.61
CA LEU A 190 -9.03 -10.20 -7.39
C LEU A 190 -8.87 -9.84 -5.92
N LEU A 191 -9.90 -10.01 -5.09
CA LEU A 191 -9.78 -9.73 -3.66
C LEU A 191 -8.89 -10.71 -2.93
N ALA A 192 -8.67 -11.91 -3.45
CA ALA A 192 -7.70 -12.83 -2.86
C ALA A 192 -6.30 -12.21 -2.88
N ILE A 193 -5.96 -11.37 -3.87
CA ILE A 193 -4.71 -10.60 -3.87
C ILE A 193 -4.69 -9.68 -2.65
N LEU A 194 -5.77 -8.98 -2.33
CA LEU A 194 -5.77 -8.07 -1.18
C LEU A 194 -5.76 -8.82 0.16
N THR A 195 -6.71 -9.74 0.36
CA THR A 195 -6.97 -10.36 1.67
C THR A 195 -5.88 -11.33 2.09
N VAL A 196 -5.32 -12.11 1.15
CA VAL A 196 -4.22 -13.03 1.46
C VAL A 196 -2.93 -12.26 1.71
N ARG A 197 -2.67 -11.20 0.94
CA ARG A 197 -1.47 -10.36 1.15
C ARG A 197 -1.54 -9.58 2.46
N ASP A 198 -2.71 -9.11 2.88
CA ASP A 198 -2.87 -8.45 4.18
C ASP A 198 -2.39 -9.35 5.33
N ALA A 199 -2.69 -10.65 5.28
CA ALA A 199 -2.20 -11.62 6.26
C ALA A 199 -0.68 -11.81 6.17
N LEU A 200 -0.14 -11.99 4.97
CA LEU A 200 1.32 -12.14 4.76
C LEU A 200 2.10 -10.90 5.21
N LEU A 201 1.58 -9.71 4.91
CA LEU A 201 2.15 -8.43 5.31
C LEU A 201 2.12 -8.28 6.84
N ALA A 202 1.00 -8.59 7.49
CA ALA A 202 0.89 -8.53 8.95
C ALA A 202 1.90 -9.45 9.64
N ASP A 203 2.01 -10.69 9.17
CA ASP A 203 3.00 -11.66 9.64
C ASP A 203 4.43 -11.21 9.35
N GLY A 204 4.68 -10.62 8.18
CA GLY A 204 5.96 -10.03 7.80
C GLY A 204 6.38 -8.92 8.74
N ILE A 205 5.46 -8.01 9.08
CA ILE A 205 5.68 -6.91 10.02
C ILE A 205 5.99 -7.47 11.41
N ARG A 206 5.22 -8.46 11.88
CA ARG A 206 5.48 -9.11 13.17
C ARG A 206 6.88 -9.71 13.23
N ARG A 207 7.32 -10.42 12.18
CA ARG A 207 8.69 -10.96 12.08
C ARG A 207 9.73 -9.86 12.06
N MET A 208 9.55 -8.85 11.20
CA MET A 208 10.48 -7.71 11.07
C MET A 208 10.69 -7.02 12.42
N VAL A 209 9.58 -6.72 13.10
CA VAL A 209 9.54 -6.11 14.43
C VAL A 209 10.26 -7.04 15.42
N ALA A 210 9.94 -8.32 15.49
CA ALA A 210 10.64 -9.26 16.39
C ALA A 210 12.17 -9.32 16.16
N THR A 211 12.63 -9.28 14.91
CA THR A 211 14.07 -9.38 14.57
C THR A 211 14.84 -8.07 14.81
N HIS A 212 14.18 -6.91 14.85
CA HIS A 212 14.84 -5.60 14.99
C HIS A 212 14.29 -4.81 16.20
N PRO A 213 14.58 -5.24 17.44
CA PRO A 213 13.87 -4.81 18.65
C PRO A 213 14.12 -3.35 19.11
N ALA A 214 15.05 -2.61 18.50
CA ALA A 214 15.46 -1.30 19.01
C ALA A 214 14.93 -0.09 18.21
N GLN A 215 14.39 -0.30 17.01
CA GLN A 215 14.16 0.78 16.04
C GLN A 215 12.66 1.00 15.76
N PRO A 216 12.20 2.25 15.63
CA PRO A 216 10.90 2.53 15.05
C PRO A 216 10.90 2.09 13.58
N ALA A 217 9.74 1.64 13.08
CA ALA A 217 9.63 1.07 11.74
C ALA A 217 8.70 1.89 10.84
N LEU A 218 9.10 2.07 9.58
CA LEU A 218 8.21 2.53 8.51
C LEU A 218 7.86 1.36 7.59
N VAL A 219 6.58 1.10 7.39
CA VAL A 219 6.07 0.04 6.53
C VAL A 219 5.37 0.66 5.33
N ILE A 220 5.87 0.39 4.13
CA ILE A 220 5.38 0.96 2.88
C ILE A 220 4.56 -0.10 2.15
N VAL A 221 3.27 0.17 1.98
CA VAL A 221 2.29 -0.75 1.39
C VAL A 221 1.36 0.00 0.43
N GLY A 222 0.69 -0.74 -0.44
CA GLY A 222 -0.39 -0.23 -1.26
C GLY A 222 -1.54 0.29 -0.40
N ARG A 223 -2.10 1.45 -0.73
CA ARG A 223 -3.22 2.08 0.01
C ARG A 223 -4.39 1.11 0.24
N ALA A 224 -4.65 0.23 -0.73
CA ALA A 224 -5.74 -0.75 -0.64
C ALA A 224 -5.59 -1.74 0.54
N HIS A 225 -4.35 -2.03 0.94
CA HIS A 225 -4.01 -2.94 2.03
C HIS A 225 -4.22 -2.33 3.42
N VAL A 226 -4.02 -1.00 3.57
CA VAL A 226 -3.97 -0.33 4.88
C VAL A 226 -5.08 -0.74 5.84
N ARG A 227 -6.35 -0.65 5.42
CA ARG A 227 -7.47 -0.98 6.34
C ARG A 227 -7.45 -2.45 6.76
N GLY A 228 -7.14 -3.38 5.85
CA GLY A 228 -7.18 -4.82 6.16
C GLY A 228 -5.95 -5.25 6.95
N LEU A 229 -4.78 -4.73 6.56
CA LEU A 229 -3.53 -4.88 7.29
C LEU A 229 -3.62 -4.36 8.73
N VAL A 230 -4.21 -3.18 8.95
CA VAL A 230 -4.43 -2.65 10.31
C VAL A 230 -5.30 -3.61 11.12
N ALA A 231 -6.40 -4.11 10.57
CA ALA A 231 -7.25 -5.07 11.28
C ALA A 231 -6.46 -6.32 11.70
N ARG A 232 -5.66 -6.90 10.79
CA ARG A 232 -4.79 -8.05 11.09
C ARG A 232 -3.73 -7.74 12.15
N LEU A 233 -3.10 -6.56 12.11
CA LEU A 233 -2.12 -6.17 13.11
C LEU A 233 -2.74 -6.02 14.50
N LEU A 234 -3.97 -5.48 14.58
CA LEU A 234 -4.71 -5.40 15.85
C LEU A 234 -5.01 -6.80 16.42
N GLU A 235 -5.36 -7.78 15.57
CA GLU A 235 -5.50 -9.20 15.96
C GLU A 235 -4.18 -9.77 16.54
N HIS A 236 -3.04 -9.29 16.05
CA HIS A 236 -1.71 -9.65 16.56
C HIS A 236 -1.25 -8.81 17.76
N GLY A 237 -2.14 -8.06 18.41
CA GLY A 237 -1.86 -7.31 19.63
C GLY A 237 -1.20 -5.95 19.42
N PHE A 238 -1.09 -5.48 18.17
CA PHE A 238 -0.74 -4.08 17.92
C PHE A 238 -1.88 -3.19 18.41
N ARG A 239 -1.57 -1.93 18.72
CA ARG A 239 -2.54 -0.92 19.16
C ARG A 239 -2.41 0.29 18.28
N ARG A 240 -3.52 1.00 18.01
CA ARG A 240 -3.41 2.34 17.40
C ARG A 240 -2.75 3.27 18.41
N ALA A 241 -1.89 4.16 17.94
CA ALA A 241 -1.45 5.26 18.80
C ALA A 241 -2.65 6.16 19.09
N ASP A 242 -2.80 6.58 20.35
CA ASP A 242 -3.87 7.49 20.72
C ASP A 242 -3.74 8.81 19.95
N PRO A 243 -4.84 9.38 19.42
CA PRO A 243 -4.82 10.66 18.74
C PRO A 243 -4.50 11.86 19.67
N GLY A 244 -4.13 11.63 20.93
CA GLY A 244 -4.19 12.62 22.02
C GLY A 244 -2.87 13.21 22.53
N VAL A 245 -1.71 12.95 21.92
CA VAL A 245 -0.43 13.59 22.37
C VAL A 245 0.29 14.25 21.20
N GLN A 246 -0.46 15.02 20.40
CA GLN A 246 0.10 16.04 19.53
C GLN A 246 -0.10 17.42 20.18
N GLY A 247 0.91 17.88 20.92
CA GLY A 247 1.19 19.30 21.17
C GLY A 247 0.19 20.14 21.97
N SER A 248 0.07 19.93 23.29
CA SER A 248 -0.42 20.97 24.21
C SER A 248 0.70 21.68 25.00
N SER A 249 1.97 21.46 24.68
CA SER A 249 3.11 21.99 25.44
C SER A 249 3.81 23.19 24.78
N ALA A 250 3.06 24.08 24.13
CA ALA A 250 3.60 25.32 23.56
C ALA A 250 2.60 26.48 23.60
N SER A 251 2.14 26.89 24.78
CA SER A 251 1.71 28.28 25.07
C SER A 251 1.51 28.48 26.57
N LYS A 252 2.60 28.54 27.32
CA LYS A 252 2.63 29.15 28.67
C LYS A 252 4.06 29.57 29.01
N ARG A 253 4.64 30.42 28.17
CA ARG A 253 5.78 31.26 28.52
C ARG A 253 5.58 32.65 27.94
N GLY A 254 5.44 33.62 28.83
CA GLY A 254 5.89 34.99 28.56
C GLY A 254 4.84 36.01 28.16
N SER A 255 4.04 36.49 29.11
CA SER A 255 3.69 37.91 29.15
C SER A 255 3.55 38.36 30.61
N GLY A 256 4.68 38.35 31.32
CA GLY A 256 4.88 39.31 32.39
C GLY A 256 5.24 40.65 31.75
N HIS A 257 4.30 41.59 31.68
CA HIS A 257 4.67 43.00 31.66
C HIS A 257 3.80 43.82 32.60
N ARG A 258 4.52 44.54 33.45
CA ARG A 258 4.11 45.40 34.55
C ARG A 258 3.24 46.57 34.08
N SER A 259 2.28 46.95 34.90
CA SER A 259 1.97 48.37 35.14
C SER A 259 1.46 48.56 36.58
N ARG A 260 2.41 49.00 37.43
CA ARG A 260 2.17 49.72 38.68
C ARG A 260 2.54 51.17 38.39
N ALA A 261 1.60 52.10 38.53
CA ALA A 261 1.75 53.55 38.80
C ALA A 261 0.34 54.17 38.62
N ALA A 262 -0.36 54.53 39.69
CA ALA A 262 -0.28 55.82 40.41
C ALA A 262 -1.01 56.96 39.68
N SER A 263 -2.26 57.20 40.04
CA SER A 263 -2.84 58.48 40.52
C SER A 263 -4.30 58.27 40.91
#